data_AF-A0A211YR46-F1
#
_entry.id   AF-A0A211YR46-F1
#
_cell.length_a   1.000
_cell.length_b   1.000
_cell.length_c   1.000
_cell.angle_alpha   90.00
_cell.angle_beta   90.00
_cell.angle_gamma   90.00
#
_symmetry.space_group_name_H-M   'P 1'
#
loop_
_entity.id
_entity.type
_entity.pdbx_description
1 polymer ?
#
loop_
_entity_poly.entity_id
_entity_poly.type
_entity_poly.pdbx_seq_one_letter_code
_entity_poly.pdbx_strand_id
1 'polypeptide(L)'
;MLGVLVNLVSFDKTGAIFPYTWVPCVGRFVLETSRGDIAKQYLEIIRRESERRRETDYTMPLWLPFIPAILSLVAAILAIAGNTFVVVETNKYTMFLQGSGNIVASSTGNVLVFTVFIILLAAAALNIYVVYKWIDRRNTHFERILRMFETVVSYLDARGVSDPEMGTLRSLIYEMRMQEKSRSPVLWIVLSLVFNIVYIYVLHFFTKDFYEHEQRERSFLETLSRILQKRGIYLEEPRSVIPYRNTVVYVILSVLTLGVFLLYWIYAVTRDPNEHFAEHERLEPMLVEALAKL
;
A
#
# COMPACT_ATOMS: atom_id res chain seq x y z
N MET A 1 -39.77 36.12 4.72
CA MET A 1 -40.25 35.16 3.70
C MET A 1 -39.01 34.71 2.94
N LEU A 2 -38.50 33.50 3.25
CA LEU A 2 -38.69 32.28 2.42
C LEU A 2 -38.05 32.49 1.03
N GLY A 3 -37.01 31.81 0.59
CA GLY A 3 -36.40 30.50 0.83
C GLY A 3 -35.55 30.24 -0.45
N VAL A 4 -34.79 29.18 -0.69
CA VAL A 4 -34.60 27.85 -0.11
C VAL A 4 -33.26 27.40 -0.71
N LEU A 5 -32.26 27.11 0.14
CA LEU A 5 -31.11 26.27 -0.21
C LEU A 5 -31.56 24.83 -0.03
N VAL A 6 -31.53 24.02 -1.09
CA VAL A 6 -31.82 22.59 -1.02
C VAL A 6 -30.77 21.80 -1.79
N ASN A 7 -30.06 20.99 -0.98
CA ASN A 7 -29.54 19.65 -1.21
C ASN A 7 -28.48 19.42 -2.28
N LEU A 8 -27.35 18.81 -1.85
CA LEU A 8 -27.11 17.38 -2.08
C LEU A 8 -26.03 16.88 -1.11
N VAL A 9 -26.50 16.41 0.05
CA VAL A 9 -25.78 15.55 1.01
C VAL A 9 -26.10 14.09 0.63
N SER A 10 -25.08 13.25 0.52
CA SER A 10 -25.24 11.79 0.42
C SER A 10 -25.13 11.17 1.82
N PHE A 11 -26.08 10.30 2.16
CA PHE A 11 -26.35 9.77 3.50
C PHE A 11 -25.70 8.39 3.74
N ASP A 12 -25.11 8.20 4.93
CA ASP A 12 -24.85 6.88 5.53
C ASP A 12 -25.62 6.74 6.86
N LYS A 13 -26.06 5.51 7.17
CA LYS A 13 -27.17 5.13 8.07
C LYS A 13 -26.92 5.31 9.58
N THR A 14 -25.95 6.12 10.00
CA THR A 14 -25.65 6.37 11.42
C THR A 14 -25.70 7.85 11.82
N GLY A 15 -26.08 8.76 10.91
CA GLY A 15 -26.60 10.09 11.28
C GLY A 15 -25.65 11.00 12.06
N ALA A 16 -24.32 10.79 11.98
CA ALA A 16 -23.34 11.69 12.57
C ALA A 16 -22.70 12.58 11.48
N ILE A 17 -23.09 13.85 11.45
CA ILE A 17 -22.42 14.90 10.67
C ILE A 17 -21.36 15.53 11.58
N PHE A 18 -20.08 15.31 11.30
CA PHE A 18 -19.00 16.10 11.91
C PHE A 18 -18.46 17.11 10.89
N PRO A 19 -18.76 18.42 11.05
CA PRO A 19 -18.07 19.44 10.27
C PRO A 19 -16.64 19.62 10.81
N TYR A 20 -15.66 19.43 9.93
CA TYR A 20 -14.25 19.76 10.13
C TYR A 20 -14.11 21.30 10.28
N THR A 21 -14.29 21.85 11.48
CA THR A 21 -13.85 23.19 11.95
C THR A 21 -14.47 23.66 13.28
N TRP A 22 -15.19 22.82 14.03
CA TRP A 22 -15.79 23.26 15.30
C TRP A 22 -15.19 22.55 16.52
N VAL A 23 -14.33 23.29 17.24
CA VAL A 23 -14.16 23.09 18.68
C VAL A 23 -15.48 23.49 19.32
N PRO A 24 -16.23 22.56 19.95
CA PRO A 24 -17.53 22.92 20.47
C PRO A 24 -17.35 23.76 21.74
N CYS A 25 -17.82 25.01 21.69
CA CYS A 25 -18.03 25.88 22.83
C CYS A 25 -19.19 25.32 23.67
N VAL A 26 -19.00 24.16 24.30
CA VAL A 26 -19.97 23.62 25.27
C VAL A 26 -19.77 24.36 26.58
N GLY A 27 -20.84 24.99 27.04
CA GLY A 27 -20.89 25.66 28.33
C GLY A 27 -20.38 24.75 29.44
N ARG A 28 -19.44 25.29 30.21
CA ARG A 28 -19.13 25.04 31.62
C ARG A 28 -19.85 23.83 32.26
N PHE A 29 -19.44 22.63 31.86
CA PHE A 29 -19.16 21.54 32.78
C PHE A 29 -17.66 21.28 32.67
N VAL A 30 -16.90 22.06 33.43
CA VAL A 30 -15.49 21.75 33.70
C VAL A 30 -15.53 20.52 34.60
N LEU A 31 -15.62 19.33 34.01
CA LEU A 31 -14.83 18.25 34.59
C LEU A 31 -13.40 18.73 34.40
N GLU A 32 -12.78 19.10 35.51
CA GLU A 32 -11.38 19.46 35.60
C GLU A 32 -10.58 18.18 35.28
N THR A 33 -10.61 17.76 34.01
CA THR A 33 -9.79 16.65 33.52
C THR A 33 -8.37 17.12 33.72
N SER A 34 -7.69 16.48 34.64
CA SER A 34 -6.30 16.79 34.94
C SER A 34 -5.49 16.62 33.66
N ARG A 35 -4.37 17.34 33.51
CA ARG A 35 -3.43 17.08 32.40
C ARG A 35 -3.05 15.60 32.28
N GLY A 36 -3.06 14.87 33.41
CA GLY A 36 -2.83 13.43 33.44
C GLY A 36 -3.92 12.62 32.75
N ASP A 37 -5.18 13.01 32.84
CA ASP A 37 -6.30 12.29 32.21
C ASP A 37 -6.28 12.46 30.68
N ILE A 38 -5.92 13.64 30.20
CA ILE A 38 -5.73 13.92 28.77
C ILE A 38 -4.56 13.10 28.21
N ALA A 39 -3.43 13.05 28.93
CA ALA A 39 -2.28 12.25 28.51
C ALA A 39 -2.61 10.75 28.45
N LYS A 40 -3.37 10.22 29.42
CA LYS A 40 -3.85 8.83 29.39
C LYS A 40 -4.72 8.55 28.16
N GLN A 41 -5.59 9.48 27.78
CA GLN A 41 -6.42 9.35 26.59
C GLN A 41 -5.56 9.26 25.31
N TYR A 42 -4.54 10.11 25.16
CA TYR A 42 -3.64 10.02 24.01
C TYR A 42 -2.84 8.71 23.99
N LEU A 43 -2.36 8.24 25.15
CA LEU A 43 -1.66 6.96 25.25
C LEU A 43 -2.56 5.79 24.79
N GLU A 44 -3.84 5.82 25.16
CA GLU A 44 -4.80 4.81 24.70
C GLU A 44 -5.05 4.89 23.19
N ILE A 45 -5.11 6.09 22.62
CA ILE A 45 -5.20 6.26 21.16
C ILE A 45 -3.96 5.68 20.47
N ILE A 46 -2.75 5.95 20.99
CA ILE A 46 -1.50 5.40 20.44
C ILE A 46 -1.52 3.86 20.51
N ARG A 47 -1.93 3.29 21.65
CA ARG A 47 -2.09 1.85 21.82
C ARG A 47 -3.04 1.27 20.78
N ARG A 48 -4.20 1.90 20.59
CA ARG A 48 -5.19 1.49 19.59
C ARG A 48 -4.63 1.58 18.17
N GLU A 49 -3.91 2.65 17.80
CA GLU A 49 -3.29 2.76 16.49
C GLU A 49 -2.19 1.70 16.27
N SER A 50 -1.48 1.28 17.34
CA SER A 50 -0.56 0.15 17.24
C SER A 50 -1.30 -1.18 17.04
N GLU A 51 -2.40 -1.42 17.76
CA GLU A 51 -3.20 -2.64 17.58
C GLU A 51 -3.86 -2.73 16.20
N ARG A 52 -4.22 -1.58 15.60
CA ARG A 52 -4.77 -1.47 14.24
C ARG A 52 -3.82 -1.93 13.13
N ARG A 53 -2.52 -2.13 13.41
CA ARG A 53 -1.58 -2.71 12.44
C ARG A 53 -2.07 -4.04 11.86
N ARG A 54 -2.80 -4.83 12.68
CA ARG A 54 -3.37 -6.12 12.25
C ARG A 54 -4.38 -5.99 11.10
N GLU A 55 -4.98 -4.81 10.96
CA GLU A 55 -5.96 -4.50 9.92
C GLU A 55 -5.32 -3.77 8.74
N THR A 56 -4.37 -2.86 8.99
CA THR A 56 -3.79 -2.00 7.97
C THR A 56 -2.55 -2.59 7.28
N ASP A 57 -1.76 -3.37 8.00
CA ASP A 57 -0.42 -3.80 7.58
C ASP A 57 -0.49 -5.22 7.00
N TYR A 58 -1.29 -5.35 5.94
CA TYR A 58 -1.46 -6.61 5.23
C TYR A 58 -0.13 -7.12 4.65
N THR A 59 0.36 -8.25 5.16
CA THR A 59 1.52 -8.96 4.60
C THR A 59 1.11 -9.75 3.36
N MET A 60 1.65 -9.35 2.21
CA MET A 60 1.32 -10.00 0.94
C MET A 60 2.19 -11.25 0.71
N PRO A 61 1.62 -12.43 0.38
CA PRO A 61 2.42 -13.59 0.01
C PRO A 61 3.30 -13.28 -1.22
N LEU A 62 4.58 -13.63 -1.17
CA LEU A 62 5.54 -13.28 -2.23
C LEU A 62 5.23 -13.92 -3.58
N TRP A 63 4.52 -15.05 -3.62
CA TRP A 63 4.12 -15.73 -4.87
C TRP A 63 2.90 -15.10 -5.55
N LEU A 64 2.07 -14.36 -4.81
CA LEU A 64 0.80 -13.83 -5.31
C LEU A 64 0.99 -12.85 -6.49
N PRO A 65 1.94 -11.89 -6.45
CA PRO A 65 2.21 -11.00 -7.58
C PRO A 65 2.68 -11.69 -8.88
N PHE A 66 3.17 -12.92 -8.78
CA PHE A 66 3.67 -13.66 -9.93
C PHE A 66 2.59 -14.47 -10.65
N ILE A 67 1.43 -14.72 -10.01
CA ILE A 67 0.35 -15.51 -10.61
C ILE A 67 -0.13 -14.93 -11.94
N PRO A 68 -0.36 -13.60 -12.09
CA PRO A 68 -0.77 -13.03 -13.37
C PRO A 68 0.24 -13.31 -14.49
N ALA A 69 1.53 -13.19 -14.20
CA ALA A 69 2.60 -13.46 -15.16
C ALA A 69 2.66 -14.95 -15.53
N ILE A 70 2.52 -15.85 -14.54
CA ILE A 70 2.50 -17.30 -14.76
C ILE A 70 1.29 -17.70 -15.62
N LEU A 71 0.09 -17.19 -15.32
CA LEU A 71 -1.10 -17.46 -16.12
C LEU A 71 -0.97 -16.94 -17.55
N SER A 72 -0.37 -15.75 -17.72
CA SER A 72 -0.11 -15.18 -19.05
C SER A 72 0.89 -16.02 -19.85
N LEU A 73 1.92 -16.56 -19.19
CA LEU A 73 2.88 -17.47 -19.80
C LEU A 73 2.22 -18.79 -20.20
N VAL A 74 1.40 -19.38 -19.33
CA VAL A 74 0.64 -20.60 -19.64
C VAL A 74 -0.31 -20.37 -20.81
N ALA A 75 -1.03 -19.26 -20.83
CA ALA A 75 -1.90 -18.88 -21.94
C ALA A 75 -1.12 -18.73 -23.26
N ALA A 76 0.07 -18.12 -23.23
CA ALA A 76 0.94 -17.98 -24.40
C ALA A 76 1.44 -19.34 -24.92
N ILE A 77 1.88 -20.23 -24.03
CA ILE A 77 2.32 -21.58 -24.39
C ILE A 77 1.15 -22.37 -25.00
N LEU A 78 -0.04 -22.33 -24.39
CA LEU A 78 -1.24 -22.98 -24.91
C LEU A 78 -1.64 -22.43 -26.28
N ALA A 79 -1.56 -21.11 -26.48
CA ALA A 79 -1.85 -20.50 -27.76
C ALA A 79 -0.89 -20.99 -28.86
N ILE A 80 0.42 -21.06 -28.57
CA ILE A 80 1.44 -21.52 -29.54
C ILE A 80 1.28 -23.02 -29.83
N ALA A 81 1.17 -23.85 -28.79
CA ALA A 81 1.03 -25.30 -28.92
C ALA A 81 -0.31 -25.68 -29.58
N GLY A 82 -1.39 -25.03 -29.21
CA GLY A 82 -2.71 -25.27 -29.80
C GLY A 82 -2.79 -24.81 -31.25
N ASN A 83 -2.21 -23.65 -31.60
CA ASN A 83 -2.18 -23.18 -32.98
C ASN A 83 -1.34 -24.12 -33.87
N THR A 84 -0.16 -24.55 -33.40
CA THR A 84 0.66 -25.53 -34.14
C THR A 84 -0.07 -26.87 -34.34
N PHE A 85 -0.79 -27.36 -33.33
CA PHE A 85 -1.63 -28.55 -33.45
C PHE A 85 -2.73 -28.37 -34.50
N VAL A 86 -3.50 -27.28 -34.42
CA VAL A 86 -4.59 -26.99 -35.38
C VAL A 86 -4.06 -26.88 -36.80
N VAL A 87 -2.93 -26.21 -37.03
CA VAL A 87 -2.32 -26.07 -38.35
C VAL A 87 -1.87 -27.43 -38.92
N VAL A 88 -1.17 -28.24 -38.12
CA VAL A 88 -0.73 -29.59 -38.54
C VAL A 88 -1.93 -30.46 -38.90
N GLU A 89 -2.96 -30.43 -38.06
CA GLU A 89 -4.13 -31.28 -38.23
C GLU A 89 -5.00 -30.84 -39.42
N THR A 90 -5.15 -29.53 -39.64
CA THR A 90 -5.78 -28.97 -40.84
C THR A 90 -5.03 -29.39 -42.11
N ASN A 91 -3.70 -29.31 -42.12
CA ASN A 91 -2.87 -29.70 -43.26
C ASN A 91 -2.94 -31.21 -43.58
N LYS A 92 -3.14 -32.08 -42.58
CA LYS A 92 -3.36 -33.52 -42.80
C LYS A 92 -4.73 -33.80 -43.42
N TYR A 93 -5.79 -33.16 -42.92
CA TYR A 93 -7.15 -33.44 -43.40
C TYR A 93 -7.47 -32.78 -44.75
N THR A 94 -6.89 -31.62 -45.07
CA THR A 94 -7.02 -31.01 -46.40
C THR A 94 -6.37 -31.85 -47.51
N MET A 95 -5.43 -32.72 -47.17
CA MET A 95 -4.77 -33.65 -48.09
C MET A 95 -5.58 -34.93 -48.38
N PHE A 96 -6.58 -35.28 -47.54
CA PHE A 96 -7.28 -36.57 -47.62
C PHE A 96 -8.81 -36.49 -47.84
N LEU A 97 -9.51 -35.47 -47.32
CA LEU A 97 -10.99 -35.35 -47.44
C LEU A 97 -11.42 -33.88 -47.54
N GLN A 98 -11.76 -33.42 -48.76
CA GLN A 98 -12.32 -32.09 -49.01
C GLN A 98 -13.78 -32.00 -48.49
N GLY A 99 -13.97 -31.77 -47.18
CA GLY A 99 -15.30 -31.45 -46.64
C GLY A 99 -15.44 -31.52 -45.12
N SER A 100 -14.92 -32.59 -44.49
CA SER A 100 -15.05 -32.82 -43.04
C SER A 100 -13.90 -32.25 -42.20
N GLY A 101 -12.69 -32.14 -42.79
CA GLY A 101 -11.49 -31.60 -42.11
C GLY A 101 -11.63 -30.14 -41.65
N ASN A 102 -12.39 -29.33 -42.40
CA ASN A 102 -12.58 -27.91 -42.11
C ASN A 102 -13.47 -27.64 -40.88
N ILE A 103 -14.40 -28.55 -40.54
CA ILE A 103 -15.34 -28.37 -39.42
C ILE A 103 -14.68 -28.75 -38.07
N VAL A 104 -13.85 -29.79 -38.05
CA VAL A 104 -13.14 -30.23 -36.84
C VAL A 104 -11.98 -29.29 -36.48
N ALA A 105 -11.25 -28.78 -37.48
CA ALA A 105 -10.20 -27.79 -37.28
C ALA A 105 -10.73 -26.45 -36.75
N SER A 106 -11.87 -25.98 -37.28
CA SER A 106 -12.49 -24.72 -36.84
C SER A 106 -13.09 -24.79 -35.44
N SER A 107 -13.75 -25.90 -35.09
CA SER A 107 -14.29 -26.11 -33.73
C SER A 107 -13.18 -26.23 -32.67
N THR A 108 -12.10 -26.97 -32.97
CA THR A 108 -10.94 -27.10 -32.07
C THR A 108 -10.21 -25.77 -31.87
N GLY A 109 -10.04 -24.99 -32.94
CA GLY A 109 -9.45 -23.64 -32.86
C GLY A 109 -10.27 -22.68 -32.00
N ASN A 110 -11.60 -22.70 -32.13
CA ASN A 110 -12.48 -21.85 -31.32
C ASN A 110 -12.38 -22.19 -29.82
N VAL A 111 -12.40 -23.48 -29.46
CA VAL A 111 -12.27 -23.91 -28.05
C VAL A 111 -10.93 -23.45 -27.46
N LEU A 112 -9.84 -23.54 -28.22
CA LEU A 112 -8.53 -23.04 -27.81
C LEU A 112 -8.55 -21.53 -27.54
N VAL A 113 -9.10 -20.75 -28.47
CA VAL A 113 -9.18 -19.28 -28.34
C VAL A 113 -9.98 -18.89 -27.11
N PHE A 114 -11.16 -19.50 -26.89
CA PHE A 114 -11.98 -19.24 -25.70
C PHE A 114 -11.22 -19.61 -24.40
N THR A 115 -10.52 -20.74 -24.39
CA THR A 115 -9.74 -21.18 -23.23
C THR A 115 -8.62 -20.20 -22.90
N VAL A 116 -7.82 -19.81 -23.91
CA VAL A 116 -6.75 -18.81 -23.76
C VAL A 116 -7.31 -17.47 -23.27
N PHE A 117 -8.44 -17.04 -23.84
CA PHE A 117 -9.10 -15.80 -23.45
C PHE A 117 -9.55 -15.81 -21.99
N ILE A 118 -10.15 -16.90 -21.50
CA ILE A 118 -10.55 -17.05 -20.10
C ILE A 118 -9.33 -16.98 -19.17
N ILE A 119 -8.22 -17.63 -19.52
CA ILE A 119 -6.99 -17.59 -18.72
C ILE A 119 -6.43 -16.16 -18.66
N LEU A 120 -6.41 -15.44 -19.79
CA LEU A 120 -5.93 -14.05 -19.84
C LEU A 120 -6.85 -13.10 -19.04
N LEU A 121 -8.17 -13.32 -19.08
CA LEU A 121 -9.11 -12.57 -18.24
C LEU A 121 -8.84 -12.80 -16.74
N ALA A 122 -8.61 -14.06 -16.34
CA ALA A 122 -8.25 -14.39 -14.95
C ALA A 122 -6.92 -13.74 -14.55
N ALA A 123 -5.92 -13.76 -15.43
CA ALA A 123 -4.63 -13.09 -15.20
C ALA A 123 -4.79 -11.57 -15.02
N ALA A 124 -5.60 -10.92 -15.86
CA ALA A 124 -5.89 -9.49 -15.76
C ALA A 124 -6.61 -9.15 -14.45
N ALA A 125 -7.63 -9.93 -14.07
CA ALA A 125 -8.36 -9.74 -12.81
C ALA A 125 -7.44 -9.87 -11.58
N LEU A 126 -6.54 -10.87 -11.57
CA LEU A 126 -5.56 -11.03 -10.51
C LEU A 126 -4.53 -9.90 -10.48
N ASN A 127 -4.09 -9.40 -11.65
CA ASN A 127 -3.18 -8.25 -11.71
C ASN A 127 -3.83 -7.00 -11.10
N ILE A 128 -5.09 -6.72 -11.45
CA ILE A 128 -5.88 -5.63 -10.85
C ILE A 128 -5.90 -5.76 -9.33
N TYR A 129 -6.18 -6.96 -8.81
CA TYR A 129 -6.20 -7.22 -7.37
C TYR A 129 -4.83 -6.98 -6.71
N VAL A 130 -3.74 -7.46 -7.30
CA VAL A 130 -2.37 -7.27 -6.77
C VAL A 130 -2.01 -5.79 -6.71
N VAL A 131 -2.21 -5.04 -7.81
CA VAL A 131 -1.93 -3.61 -7.87
C VAL A 131 -2.79 -2.84 -6.88
N TYR A 132 -4.07 -3.18 -6.77
CA TYR A 132 -4.96 -2.62 -5.76
C TYR A 132 -4.39 -2.84 -4.35
N LYS A 133 -4.06 -4.08 -3.99
CA LYS A 133 -3.54 -4.41 -2.66
C LYS A 133 -2.20 -3.75 -2.35
N TRP A 134 -1.31 -3.57 -3.33
CA TRP A 134 -0.08 -2.80 -3.12
C TRP A 134 -0.35 -1.34 -2.79
N ILE A 135 -1.27 -0.69 -3.52
CA ILE A 135 -1.55 0.75 -3.32
C ILE A 135 -2.30 0.96 -2.02
N ASP A 136 -3.32 0.14 -1.78
CA ASP A 136 -4.17 0.15 -0.60
C ASP A 136 -3.32 0.02 0.68
N ARG A 137 -2.50 -1.03 0.79
CA ARG A 137 -1.67 -1.27 1.99
C ARG A 137 -0.69 -0.14 2.28
N ARG A 138 -0.10 0.46 1.22
CA ARG A 138 0.82 1.59 1.36
C ARG A 138 0.10 2.82 1.90
N ASN A 139 -1.07 3.13 1.36
CA ASN A 139 -1.85 4.28 1.81
C ASN A 139 -2.33 4.11 3.26
N THR A 140 -2.90 2.94 3.58
CA THR A 140 -3.43 2.67 4.92
C THR A 140 -2.32 2.67 5.98
N HIS A 141 -1.15 2.10 5.65
CA HIS A 141 0.01 2.10 6.53
C HIS A 141 0.52 3.53 6.80
N PHE A 142 0.80 4.30 5.74
CA PHE A 142 1.37 5.65 5.89
C PHE A 142 0.42 6.57 6.66
N GLU A 143 -0.88 6.45 6.40
CA GLU A 143 -1.90 7.21 7.12
C GLU A 143 -1.97 6.82 8.61
N ARG A 144 -1.87 5.52 8.93
CA ARG A 144 -1.86 5.04 10.32
C ARG A 144 -0.64 5.55 11.09
N ILE A 145 0.54 5.41 10.51
CA ILE A 145 1.79 5.88 11.12
C ILE A 145 1.75 7.39 11.36
N LEU A 146 1.33 8.18 10.36
CA LEU A 146 1.22 9.63 10.51
C LEU A 146 0.29 10.00 11.66
N ARG A 147 -0.88 9.36 11.77
CA ARG A 147 -1.82 9.57 12.88
C ARG A 147 -1.23 9.15 14.22
N MET A 148 -0.50 8.06 14.27
CA MET A 148 0.18 7.60 15.49
C MET A 148 1.21 8.64 15.94
N PHE A 149 2.07 9.13 15.05
CA PHE A 149 3.09 10.15 15.35
C PHE A 149 2.49 11.50 15.74
N GLU A 150 1.40 11.93 15.10
CA GLU A 150 0.63 13.10 15.52
C GLU A 150 0.09 12.96 16.95
N THR A 151 -0.38 11.77 17.29
CA THR A 151 -0.87 11.46 18.63
C THR A 151 0.26 11.41 19.65
N VAL A 152 1.44 10.90 19.28
CA VAL A 152 2.65 10.92 20.13
C VAL A 152 3.05 12.36 20.46
N VAL A 153 3.09 13.26 19.49
CA VAL A 153 3.41 14.68 19.76
C VAL A 153 2.35 15.32 20.67
N SER A 154 1.07 15.02 20.45
CA SER A 154 -0.02 15.50 21.30
C SER A 154 0.08 14.96 22.73
N TYR A 155 0.50 13.70 22.90
CA TYR A 155 0.78 13.09 24.19
C TYR A 155 1.90 13.81 24.95
N LEU A 156 3.02 14.10 24.26
CA LEU A 156 4.16 14.82 24.84
C LEU A 156 3.76 16.24 25.26
N ASP A 157 2.98 16.95 24.45
CA ASP A 157 2.44 18.27 24.78
C ASP A 157 1.54 18.21 26.03
N ALA A 158 0.67 17.19 26.14
CA ALA A 158 -0.20 16.99 27.31
C ALA A 158 0.60 16.68 28.59
N ARG A 159 1.73 15.96 28.47
CA ARG A 159 2.68 15.73 29.57
C ARG A 159 3.54 16.96 29.90
N GLY A 160 3.46 18.03 29.10
CA GLY A 160 4.19 19.28 29.33
C GLY A 160 5.67 19.21 28.93
N VAL A 161 6.02 18.35 27.96
CA VAL A 161 7.38 18.26 27.41
C VAL A 161 7.67 19.50 26.57
N SER A 162 8.65 20.29 26.98
CA SER A 162 9.02 21.57 26.34
C SER A 162 10.42 21.54 25.72
N ASP A 163 10.87 20.37 25.28
CA ASP A 163 12.21 20.18 24.71
C ASP A 163 12.33 20.88 23.34
N PRO A 164 13.50 21.45 22.98
CA PRO A 164 13.72 22.07 21.65
C PRO A 164 13.38 21.14 20.48
N GLU A 165 13.61 19.83 20.65
CA GLU A 165 13.34 18.78 19.66
C GLU A 165 11.84 18.62 19.33
N MET A 166 10.92 19.14 20.16
CA MET A 166 9.48 19.13 19.86
C MET A 166 9.17 19.91 18.57
N GLY A 167 9.92 20.98 18.28
CA GLY A 167 9.80 21.70 17.01
C GLY A 167 10.16 20.83 15.81
N THR A 168 11.22 20.01 15.95
CA THR A 168 11.67 19.07 14.93
C THR A 168 10.67 17.94 14.69
N LEU A 169 10.05 17.39 15.75
CA LEU A 169 9.00 16.38 15.59
C LEU A 169 7.80 16.92 14.80
N ARG A 170 7.38 18.15 15.11
CA ARG A 170 6.28 18.82 14.40
C ARG A 170 6.62 19.11 12.94
N SER A 171 7.87 19.51 12.63
CA SER A 171 8.29 19.72 11.25
C SER A 171 8.33 18.41 10.45
N LEU A 172 8.77 17.31 11.06
CA LEU A 172 8.78 15.99 10.42
C LEU A 172 7.37 15.49 10.12
N ILE A 173 6.42 15.66 11.05
CA ILE A 173 5.00 15.36 10.81
C ILE A 173 4.45 16.17 9.64
N TYR A 174 4.76 17.47 9.60
CA TYR A 174 4.33 18.32 8.50
C TYR A 174 4.92 17.85 7.16
N GLU A 175 6.20 17.45 7.15
CA GLU A 175 6.86 16.89 5.98
C GLU A 175 6.20 15.59 5.51
N MET A 176 5.99 14.63 6.41
CA MET A 176 5.28 13.37 6.12
C MET A 176 3.90 13.65 5.53
N ARG A 177 3.11 14.52 6.16
CA ARG A 177 1.77 14.92 5.68
C ARG A 177 1.79 15.55 4.28
N MET A 178 2.83 16.33 3.95
CA MET A 178 2.95 16.98 2.65
C MET A 178 3.46 16.05 1.55
N GLN A 179 4.40 15.16 1.86
CA GLN A 179 5.07 14.32 0.88
C GLN A 179 4.38 12.96 0.69
N GLU A 180 3.74 12.41 1.72
CA GLU A 180 3.18 11.04 1.74
C GLU A 180 1.68 11.01 1.41
N LYS A 181 1.28 11.76 0.38
CA LYS A 181 -0.13 11.84 -0.02
C LYS A 181 -0.69 10.49 -0.44
N SER A 182 -1.94 10.24 -0.07
CA SER A 182 -2.69 9.05 -0.50
C SER A 182 -2.87 9.05 -2.03
N ARG A 183 -2.65 7.90 -2.66
CA ARG A 183 -2.82 7.72 -4.11
C ARG A 183 -4.11 6.97 -4.39
N SER A 184 -4.94 7.42 -5.34
CA SER A 184 -6.18 6.71 -5.71
C SER A 184 -5.87 5.34 -6.35
N PRO A 185 -6.25 4.20 -5.73
CA PRO A 185 -5.96 2.87 -6.30
C PRO A 185 -6.62 2.69 -7.67
N VAL A 186 -7.87 3.12 -7.81
CA VAL A 186 -8.66 2.98 -9.06
C VAL A 186 -7.99 3.70 -10.22
N LEU A 187 -7.51 4.94 -10.00
CA LEU A 187 -6.84 5.72 -11.04
C LEU A 187 -5.60 4.99 -11.57
N TRP A 188 -4.73 4.53 -10.67
CA TRP A 188 -3.48 3.87 -11.04
C TRP A 188 -3.70 2.50 -11.68
N ILE A 189 -4.73 1.75 -11.26
CA ILE A 189 -5.12 0.49 -11.89
C ILE A 189 -5.55 0.75 -13.34
N VAL A 190 -6.51 1.66 -13.55
CA VAL A 190 -7.01 1.99 -14.90
C VAL A 190 -5.87 2.47 -15.80
N LEU A 191 -5.02 3.35 -15.28
CA LEU A 191 -3.92 3.90 -16.05
C LEU A 191 -2.86 2.84 -16.38
N SER A 192 -2.60 1.89 -15.47
CA SER A 192 -1.66 0.77 -15.70
C SER A 192 -2.19 -0.24 -16.72
N LEU A 193 -3.50 -0.46 -16.78
CA LEU A 193 -4.12 -1.36 -17.76
C LEU A 193 -4.07 -0.77 -19.18
N VAL A 194 -4.29 0.54 -19.31
CA VAL A 194 -4.31 1.21 -20.62
C VAL A 194 -2.88 1.46 -21.11
N PHE A 195 -1.96 1.81 -20.22
CA PHE A 195 -0.59 2.17 -20.56
C PHE A 195 0.42 1.32 -19.78
N ASN A 196 1.02 0.33 -20.44
CA ASN A 196 2.01 -0.56 -19.81
C ASN A 196 3.22 0.20 -19.19
N ILE A 197 3.59 1.38 -19.73
CA ILE A 197 4.66 2.22 -19.15
C ILE A 197 4.30 2.71 -17.73
N VAL A 198 3.01 2.87 -17.44
CA VAL A 198 2.52 3.33 -16.14
C VAL A 198 2.71 2.24 -15.08
N TYR A 199 2.66 0.96 -15.46
CA TYR A 199 2.99 -0.13 -14.54
C TYR A 199 4.43 -0.02 -14.02
N ILE A 200 5.39 0.35 -14.88
CA ILE A 200 6.78 0.59 -14.47
C ILE A 200 6.86 1.80 -13.53
N TYR A 201 6.09 2.86 -13.83
CA TYR A 201 5.99 4.02 -12.92
C TYR A 201 5.39 3.64 -11.55
N VAL A 202 4.44 2.68 -11.53
CA VAL A 202 3.88 2.15 -10.29
C VAL A 202 4.97 1.50 -9.43
N LEU A 203 5.80 0.64 -10.03
CA LEU A 203 6.94 0.01 -9.34
C LEU A 203 7.98 1.05 -8.87
N HIS A 204 8.22 2.09 -9.67
CA HIS A 204 9.09 3.21 -9.28
C HIS A 204 8.60 3.88 -8.01
N PHE A 205 7.35 4.37 -7.98
CA PHE A 205 6.89 5.10 -6.80
C PHE A 205 6.82 4.18 -5.59
N PHE A 206 6.52 2.88 -5.72
CA PHE A 206 6.57 1.99 -4.56
C PHE A 206 7.97 1.88 -3.97
N THR A 207 8.97 1.69 -4.82
CA THR A 207 10.36 1.55 -4.39
C THR A 207 10.86 2.82 -3.71
N LYS A 208 10.51 3.98 -4.27
CA LYS A 208 10.91 5.28 -3.77
C LYS A 208 10.14 5.68 -2.51
N ASP A 209 8.82 5.61 -2.55
CA ASP A 209 7.94 6.07 -1.47
C ASP A 209 8.22 5.33 -0.16
N PHE A 210 8.41 4.01 -0.19
CA PHE A 210 8.71 3.22 1.02
C PHE A 210 10.09 3.52 1.59
N TYR A 211 11.11 3.68 0.73
CA TYR A 211 12.43 4.08 1.19
C TYR A 211 12.39 5.44 1.87
N GLU A 212 11.78 6.45 1.22
CA GLU A 212 11.69 7.78 1.79
C GLU A 212 10.84 7.82 3.07
N HIS A 213 9.76 7.04 3.13
CA HIS A 213 8.95 6.89 4.34
C HIS A 213 9.77 6.35 5.52
N GLU A 214 10.50 5.24 5.34
CA GLU A 214 11.36 4.68 6.39
C GLU A 214 12.40 5.71 6.89
N GLN A 215 12.98 6.52 5.99
CA GLN A 215 13.93 7.57 6.41
C GLN A 215 13.27 8.66 7.26
N ARG A 216 12.04 9.07 6.94
CA ARG A 216 11.29 10.07 7.73
C ARG A 216 10.87 9.49 9.09
N GLU A 217 10.39 8.26 9.12
CA GLU A 217 10.06 7.55 10.36
C GLU A 217 11.28 7.41 11.27
N ARG A 218 12.42 7.01 10.70
CA ARG A 218 13.68 6.91 11.44
C ARG A 218 14.07 8.26 12.03
N SER A 219 14.02 9.33 11.24
CA SER A 219 14.31 10.69 11.72
C SER A 219 13.38 11.11 12.86
N PHE A 220 12.10 10.72 12.80
CA PHE A 220 11.12 10.95 13.85
C PHE A 220 11.46 10.16 15.12
N LEU A 221 11.69 8.85 15.00
CA LEU A 221 12.00 7.96 16.12
C LEU A 221 13.33 8.29 16.80
N GLU A 222 14.37 8.67 16.06
CA GLU A 222 15.64 9.14 16.61
C GLU A 222 15.47 10.45 17.40
N THR A 223 14.67 11.37 16.87
CA THR A 223 14.35 12.63 17.55
C THR A 223 13.53 12.39 18.82
N LEU A 224 12.54 11.49 18.76
CA LEU A 224 11.76 11.07 19.91
C LEU A 224 12.63 10.37 20.96
N SER A 225 13.54 9.48 20.53
CA SER A 225 14.47 8.78 21.42
C SER A 225 15.33 9.77 22.20
N ARG A 226 15.82 10.85 21.58
CA ARG A 226 16.54 11.93 22.29
C ARG A 226 15.71 12.61 23.38
N ILE A 227 14.41 12.85 23.15
CA ILE A 227 13.48 13.42 24.14
C ILE A 227 13.28 12.44 25.31
N LEU A 228 13.09 11.16 25.01
CA LEU A 228 12.87 10.12 26.03
C LEU A 228 14.13 9.83 26.85
N GLN A 229 15.31 9.83 26.22
CA GLN A 229 16.60 9.60 26.87
C GLN A 229 16.92 10.67 27.91
N LYS A 230 16.58 11.94 27.65
CA LYS A 230 16.68 13.03 28.65
C LYS A 230 15.88 12.75 29.92
N ARG A 231 14.92 11.83 29.87
CA ARG A 231 14.05 11.40 30.97
C ARG A 231 14.37 9.98 31.45
N GLY A 232 15.50 9.41 31.04
CA GLY A 232 15.96 8.08 31.45
C GLY A 232 15.23 6.92 30.77
N ILE A 233 14.47 7.18 29.70
CA ILE A 233 13.74 6.17 28.94
C ILE A 233 14.48 5.90 27.64
N TYR A 234 14.86 4.64 27.41
CA TYR A 234 15.59 4.23 26.21
C TYR A 234 14.64 3.53 25.23
N LEU A 235 14.60 4.03 24.00
CA LEU A 235 13.90 3.41 22.88
C LEU A 235 14.93 2.72 21.99
N GLU A 236 14.65 1.49 21.56
CA GLU A 236 15.51 0.80 20.58
C GLU A 236 15.48 1.52 19.23
N GLU A 237 16.64 1.63 18.58
CA GLU A 237 16.70 2.21 17.25
C GLU A 237 16.04 1.29 16.20
N PRO A 238 15.27 1.86 15.26
CA PRO A 238 14.65 1.07 14.20
C PRO A 238 15.71 0.47 13.28
N ARG A 239 15.54 -0.80 12.91
CA ARG A 239 16.37 -1.41 11.86
C ARG A 239 15.96 -0.85 10.51
N SER A 240 16.93 -0.38 9.72
CA SER A 240 16.67 -0.08 8.31
C SER A 240 16.61 -1.39 7.54
N VAL A 241 15.40 -1.73 7.07
CA VAL A 241 15.11 -2.96 6.33
C VAL A 241 14.90 -2.67 4.84
N ILE A 242 14.65 -1.42 4.46
CA ILE A 242 14.42 -1.03 3.07
C ILE A 242 15.70 -0.43 2.46
N PRO A 243 16.43 -1.17 1.61
CA PRO A 243 17.64 -0.64 1.00
C PRO A 243 17.33 0.38 -0.09
N TYR A 244 18.23 1.36 -0.24
CA TYR A 244 18.18 2.33 -1.32
C TYR A 244 18.34 1.65 -2.69
N ARG A 245 17.42 1.96 -3.61
CA ARG A 245 17.43 1.40 -4.97
C ARG A 245 17.25 2.52 -5.99
N ASN A 246 18.24 2.67 -6.86
CA ASN A 246 18.15 3.62 -7.96
C ASN A 246 17.18 3.09 -9.03
N THR A 247 16.05 3.78 -9.20
CA THR A 247 15.03 3.41 -10.21
C THR A 247 15.58 3.39 -11.63
N VAL A 248 16.47 4.32 -12.00
CA VAL A 248 17.03 4.38 -13.34
C VAL A 248 17.80 3.10 -13.65
N VAL A 249 18.59 2.60 -12.68
CA VAL A 249 19.28 1.32 -12.80
C VAL A 249 18.29 0.18 -12.98
N TYR A 250 17.17 0.17 -12.25
CA TYR A 250 16.16 -0.88 -12.34
C TYR A 250 15.44 -0.87 -13.69
N VAL A 251 15.17 0.30 -14.25
CA VAL A 251 14.62 0.45 -15.60
C VAL A 251 15.63 -0.05 -16.65
N ILE A 252 16.90 0.37 -16.56
CA ILE A 252 17.94 -0.08 -17.48
C ILE A 252 18.11 -1.60 -17.44
N LEU A 253 18.19 -2.19 -16.25
CA LEU A 253 18.28 -3.65 -16.08
C LEU A 253 17.04 -4.36 -16.63
N SER A 254 15.84 -3.81 -16.43
CA SER A 254 14.60 -4.36 -16.99
C SER A 254 14.64 -4.39 -18.52
N VAL A 255 15.17 -3.35 -19.17
CA VAL A 255 15.31 -3.30 -20.63
C VAL A 255 16.41 -4.24 -21.11
N LEU A 256 17.60 -4.21 -20.51
CA LEU A 256 18.76 -5.03 -20.90
C LEU A 256 18.48 -6.53 -20.75
N THR A 257 17.66 -6.92 -19.78
CA THR A 257 17.26 -8.31 -19.54
C THR A 257 15.96 -8.71 -20.24
N LEU A 258 15.44 -7.88 -21.17
CA LEU A 258 14.20 -8.12 -21.90
C LEU A 258 13.00 -8.41 -20.98
N GLY A 259 12.94 -7.74 -19.83
CA GLY A 259 11.86 -7.86 -18.86
C GLY A 259 12.08 -8.89 -17.75
N VAL A 260 13.14 -9.71 -17.79
CA VAL A 260 13.39 -10.70 -16.72
C VAL A 260 13.65 -10.03 -15.37
N PHE A 261 14.39 -8.92 -15.34
CA PHE A 261 14.64 -8.16 -14.11
C PHE A 261 13.36 -7.54 -13.51
N LEU A 262 12.29 -7.37 -14.29
CA LEU A 262 11.00 -6.90 -13.79
C LEU A 262 10.44 -7.85 -12.72
N LEU A 263 10.72 -9.15 -12.82
CA LEU A 263 10.31 -10.15 -11.83
C LEU A 263 10.99 -9.91 -10.48
N TYR A 264 12.28 -9.59 -10.49
CA TYR A 264 13.00 -9.20 -9.28
C TYR A 264 12.48 -7.88 -8.70
N TRP A 265 12.13 -6.92 -9.56
CA TRP A 265 11.55 -5.66 -9.09
C TRP A 265 10.20 -5.88 -8.40
N ILE A 266 9.33 -6.71 -8.98
CA ILE A 266 8.05 -7.11 -8.37
C ILE A 266 8.28 -7.81 -7.02
N TYR A 267 9.30 -8.68 -6.94
CA TYR A 267 9.72 -9.29 -5.68
C TYR A 267 10.10 -8.24 -4.64
N ALA A 268 10.96 -7.27 -4.99
CA ALA A 268 11.41 -6.21 -4.08
C ALA A 268 10.25 -5.35 -3.57
N VAL A 269 9.39 -4.85 -4.48
CA VAL A 269 8.20 -4.05 -4.12
C VAL A 269 7.22 -4.79 -3.22
N THR A 270 7.22 -6.12 -3.28
CA THR A 270 6.37 -6.94 -2.41
C THR A 270 7.03 -7.19 -1.06
N ARG A 271 8.32 -7.56 -1.08
CA ARG A 271 9.09 -7.95 0.10
C ARG A 271 9.40 -6.79 1.03
N ASP A 272 9.83 -5.64 0.50
CA ASP A 272 10.32 -4.55 1.36
C ASP A 272 9.22 -4.04 2.31
N PRO A 273 7.97 -3.81 1.88
CA PRO A 273 6.90 -3.46 2.81
C PRO A 273 6.58 -4.57 3.82
N ASN A 274 6.72 -5.84 3.43
CA ASN A 274 6.49 -6.95 4.36
C ASN A 274 7.54 -6.97 5.49
N GLU A 275 8.82 -6.77 5.15
CA GLU A 275 9.91 -6.68 6.14
C GLU A 275 9.75 -5.44 7.02
N HIS A 276 9.32 -4.33 6.43
CA HIS A 276 9.02 -3.09 7.13
C HIS A 276 7.87 -3.25 8.15
N PHE A 277 6.78 -3.89 7.76
CA PHE A 277 5.66 -4.15 8.67
C PHE A 277 6.06 -5.11 9.80
N ALA A 278 6.92 -6.09 9.52
CA ALA A 278 7.45 -6.98 10.56
C ALA A 278 8.31 -6.23 11.59
N GLU A 279 9.06 -5.22 11.16
CA GLU A 279 9.81 -4.37 12.10
C GLU A 279 8.88 -3.48 12.94
N HIS A 280 7.82 -2.90 12.34
CA HIS A 280 6.79 -2.18 13.10
C HIS A 280 6.04 -3.07 14.11
N GLU A 281 5.80 -4.33 13.76
CA GLU A 281 5.18 -5.29 14.67
C GLU A 281 5.98 -5.43 15.98
N ARG A 282 7.31 -5.36 15.86
CA ARG A 282 8.27 -5.44 16.96
C ARG A 282 8.44 -4.12 17.71
N LEU A 283 8.58 -3.00 17.00
CA LEU A 283 8.95 -1.70 17.57
C LEU A 283 7.79 -0.95 18.23
N GLU A 284 6.61 -0.97 17.63
CA GLU A 284 5.50 -0.15 18.14
C GLU A 284 5.08 -0.48 19.58
N PRO A 285 5.01 -1.75 20.03
CA PRO A 285 4.69 -2.05 21.41
C PRO A 285 5.73 -1.49 22.38
N MET A 286 7.01 -1.50 21.99
CA MET A 286 8.10 -0.91 22.77
C MET A 286 7.96 0.61 22.86
N LEU A 287 7.52 1.26 21.77
CA LEU A 287 7.19 2.68 21.76
C LEU A 287 6.04 2.99 22.74
N VAL A 288 4.95 2.22 22.71
CA VAL A 288 3.83 2.39 23.65
C VAL A 288 4.29 2.22 25.09
N GLU A 289 5.08 1.20 25.38
CA GLU A 289 5.62 0.95 26.72
C GLU A 289 6.55 2.08 27.19
N ALA A 290 7.42 2.57 26.30
CA ALA A 290 8.32 3.68 26.59
C ALA A 290 7.53 4.96 26.93
N LEU A 291 6.48 5.27 26.16
CA LEU A 291 5.62 6.41 26.43
C LEU A 291 4.81 6.23 27.72
N ALA A 292 4.37 5.02 28.06
CA ALA A 292 3.66 4.75 29.30
C ALA A 292 4.50 5.00 30.57
N LYS A 293 5.84 4.94 30.46
CA LYS A 293 6.79 5.22 31.56
C LYS A 293 7.03 6.72 31.79
N LEU A 294 6.56 7.58 30.89
CA LEU A 294 6.78 9.03 30.91
C LEU A 294 5.90 9.75 31.92
#